data_AF-A0A377PMB0-F1
#
_entry.id   AF-A0A377PMB0-F1
#
_cell.length_a   1.000
_cell.length_b   1.000
_cell.length_c   1.000
_cell.angle_alpha   90.00
_cell.angle_beta   90.00
_cell.angle_gamma   90.00
#
_symmetry.space_group_name_H-M   'P 1'
#
loop_
_entity.id
_entity.type
_entity.pdbx_description
1 polymer ?
#
loop_
_entity_poly.entity_id
_entity_poly.type
_entity_poly.pdbx_seq_one_letter_code
_entity_poly.pdbx_strand_id
1 'polypeptide(L)'
;MMTLRIVARLLDYPDEALWENRQELVDALDDASELTLAQSVQLLTFIRDFTENDLMDVQAQYCELFDRGRATSLLLFEHVHGESRDRGQAMVDLMAQYNAAGLEIDSRELPDFLPMYLEFLASRDRETARQGLLDIVPILALLGARLKDRQSHYAVLFDLLLAVSGTHVASEQLSDKVAQETRDDTPAALDAVWEEEQVKFLGEEGCASAPAECPSPSFRRCGCAAVSQFGRHAGGRRTLMNYLNQFFFDIYPYLAGAIFLIGSWIRYDYGQYSWRAGSSQMLDKKGMRLASNLFHIGILGIFAGHFLGMLTPHWMYESFLPVPIKQKMAMFAGGACGVMMLIGGVMLLKRRLMNPRVRATSSVGDILILTLLVVQVCLGLLTIPFSAQHMDGSEMMKLVAWAQSIVTFHTGAATHLDGVALIFKLHIVLGMTLFVLFPFCRLVHIWSVPVEYLTRRYQLVRNRH
;
A
#
# COMPACT_ATOMS: atom_id res chain seq x y z
N MET A 1 26.44 29.17 15.79
CA MET A 1 27.37 28.03 16.01
C MET A 1 27.12 26.97 14.95
N MET A 2 28.14 26.51 14.22
CA MET A 2 27.92 25.59 13.09
C MET A 2 27.49 24.20 13.55
N THR A 3 28.12 23.69 14.62
CA THR A 3 27.77 22.40 15.23
C THR A 3 26.28 22.25 15.52
N LEU A 4 25.64 23.30 16.03
CA LEU A 4 24.20 23.25 16.36
C LEU A 4 23.32 23.13 15.12
N ARG A 5 23.71 23.75 13.99
CA ARG A 5 22.99 23.59 12.71
C ARG A 5 23.08 22.17 12.20
N ILE A 6 24.29 21.59 12.25
CA ILE A 6 24.53 20.22 11.80
C ILE A 6 23.73 19.23 12.66
N VAL A 7 23.80 19.36 13.99
CA VAL A 7 23.07 18.48 14.90
C VAL A 7 21.56 18.67 14.79
N ALA A 8 21.07 19.91 14.67
CA ALA A 8 19.65 20.18 14.40
C ALA A 8 19.18 19.44 13.16
N ARG A 9 19.93 19.55 12.05
CA ARG A 9 19.57 18.90 10.80
C ARG A 9 19.58 17.38 10.87
N LEU A 10 20.46 16.80 11.67
CA LEU A 10 20.54 15.34 11.88
C LEU A 10 19.46 14.80 12.82
N LEU A 11 18.96 15.63 13.74
CA LEU A 11 17.85 15.29 14.65
C LEU A 11 16.47 15.56 14.05
N ASP A 12 16.39 16.35 12.98
CA ASP A 12 15.18 16.57 12.21
C ASP A 12 14.78 15.30 11.42
N TYR A 13 13.53 15.25 10.94
CA TYR A 13 13.03 14.09 10.23
C TYR A 13 13.88 13.81 8.96
N PRO A 14 14.39 12.57 8.77
CA PRO A 14 15.24 12.24 7.63
C PRO A 14 14.47 12.41 6.31
N ASP A 15 14.98 13.20 5.37
CA ASP A 15 14.34 13.44 4.09
C ASP A 15 15.28 13.25 2.88
N GLU A 16 14.72 13.37 1.67
CA GLU A 16 15.48 13.24 0.42
C GLU A 16 16.55 14.35 0.30
N ALA A 17 16.30 15.56 0.81
CA ALA A 17 17.22 16.69 0.71
C ALA A 17 18.50 16.48 1.55
N LEU A 18 18.39 15.88 2.73
CA LEU A 18 19.55 15.50 3.55
C LEU A 18 20.40 14.44 2.82
N TRP A 19 19.78 13.44 2.19
CA TRP A 19 20.50 12.39 1.45
C TRP A 19 21.20 12.93 0.20
N GLU A 20 20.54 13.81 -0.54
CA GLU A 20 21.07 14.42 -1.76
C GLU A 20 22.25 15.37 -1.46
N ASN A 21 22.17 16.13 -0.36
CA ASN A 21 23.15 17.15 0.02
C ASN A 21 24.06 16.73 1.19
N ARG A 22 24.20 15.42 1.45
CA ARG A 22 25.01 14.89 2.56
C ARG A 22 26.47 15.37 2.55
N GLN A 23 27.02 15.65 1.37
CA GLN A 23 28.39 16.15 1.25
C GLN A 23 28.51 17.58 1.80
N GLU A 24 27.51 18.44 1.60
CA GLU A 24 27.50 19.79 2.18
C GLU A 24 27.51 19.74 3.71
N LEU A 25 26.83 18.74 4.30
CA LEU A 25 26.84 18.53 5.74
C LEU A 25 28.22 18.10 6.27
N VAL A 26 28.93 17.26 5.49
CA VAL A 26 30.31 16.86 5.79
C VAL A 26 31.25 18.05 5.67
N ASP A 27 31.14 18.83 4.59
CA ASP A 27 31.99 20.00 4.34
C ASP A 27 31.76 21.08 5.41
N ALA A 28 30.53 21.24 5.91
CA ALA A 28 30.20 22.16 7.00
C ALA A 28 30.90 21.82 8.34
N LEU A 29 31.44 20.61 8.51
CA LEU A 29 32.23 20.26 9.69
C LEU A 29 33.54 21.04 9.78
N ASP A 30 34.10 21.50 8.65
CA ASP A 30 35.32 22.30 8.64
C ASP A 30 35.12 23.67 9.30
N ASP A 31 33.89 24.20 9.23
CA ASP A 31 33.49 25.46 9.86
C ASP A 31 33.10 25.30 11.34
N ALA A 32 33.01 24.06 11.86
CA ALA A 32 32.61 23.74 13.23
C ALA A 32 33.78 23.87 14.23
N SER A 33 34.30 25.09 14.38
CA SER A 33 35.42 25.43 15.30
C SER A 33 35.15 25.11 16.78
N GLU A 34 33.91 24.80 17.14
CA GLU A 34 33.48 24.45 18.49
C GLU A 34 33.80 23.00 18.88
N LEU A 35 34.15 22.15 17.91
CA LEU A 35 34.44 20.73 18.13
C LEU A 35 35.95 20.47 18.25
N THR A 36 36.30 19.51 19.11
CA THR A 36 37.63 18.89 19.09
C THR A 36 37.76 17.93 17.90
N LEU A 37 39.00 17.64 17.48
CA LEU A 37 39.25 16.70 16.38
C LEU A 37 38.56 15.33 16.59
N ALA A 38 38.56 14.83 17.84
CA ALA A 38 37.90 13.58 18.17
C ALA A 38 36.37 13.64 17.97
N GLN A 39 35.75 14.75 18.35
CA GLN A 39 34.31 14.97 18.18
C GLN A 39 33.93 15.16 16.71
N SER A 40 34.74 15.89 15.93
CA SER A 40 34.53 16.03 14.49
C SER A 40 34.58 14.68 13.77
N VAL A 41 35.53 13.79 14.15
CA VAL A 41 35.61 12.43 13.61
C VAL A 41 34.39 11.58 14.00
N GLN A 42 33.91 11.69 15.25
CA GLN A 42 32.69 10.99 15.68
C GLN A 42 31.47 11.43 14.88
N LEU A 43 31.28 12.74 14.71
CA LEU A 43 30.15 13.28 13.95
C LEU A 43 30.24 12.93 12.46
N LEU A 44 31.43 12.96 11.88
CA LEU A 44 31.66 12.51 10.50
C LEU A 44 31.29 11.03 10.31
N THR A 45 31.69 10.18 11.26
CA THR A 45 31.36 8.75 11.24
C THR A 45 29.84 8.55 11.32
N PHE A 46 29.17 9.28 12.23
CA PHE A 46 27.72 9.26 12.32
C PHE A 46 27.05 9.68 11.01
N ILE A 47 27.45 10.81 10.40
CA ILE A 47 26.85 11.31 9.15
C ILE A 47 26.99 10.28 8.03
N ARG A 48 28.18 9.68 7.89
CA ARG A 48 28.42 8.65 6.87
C ARG A 48 27.55 7.42 7.11
N ASP A 49 27.62 6.83 8.30
CA ASP A 49 26.86 5.61 8.62
C ASP A 49 25.35 5.86 8.49
N PHE A 50 24.89 7.03 8.92
CA PHE A 50 23.49 7.44 8.83
C PHE A 50 23.00 7.56 7.38
N THR A 51 23.77 8.24 6.52
CA THR A 51 23.38 8.50 5.12
C THR A 51 23.72 7.38 4.15
N GLU A 52 24.51 6.38 4.56
CA GLU A 52 24.77 5.15 3.80
C GLU A 52 23.58 4.16 3.85
N ASN A 53 22.69 4.28 4.84
CA ASN A 53 21.50 3.45 4.97
C ASN A 53 20.38 3.87 3.98
N ASP A 54 19.44 2.95 3.70
CA ASP A 54 18.25 3.28 2.90
C ASP A 54 17.37 4.25 3.68
N LEU A 55 17.03 5.38 3.06
CA LEU A 55 16.26 6.46 3.67
C LEU A 55 14.97 5.98 4.34
N MET A 56 14.25 5.03 3.72
CA MET A 56 12.96 4.58 4.27
C MET A 56 13.16 3.73 5.54
N ASP A 57 14.27 2.99 5.64
CA ASP A 57 14.59 2.21 6.83
C ASP A 57 15.01 3.16 7.96
N VAL A 58 15.76 4.22 7.66
CA VAL A 58 16.12 5.26 8.63
C VAL A 58 14.90 6.06 9.09
N GLN A 59 14.00 6.42 8.19
CA GLN A 59 12.72 7.06 8.52
C GLN A 59 11.85 6.20 9.44
N ALA A 60 11.76 4.89 9.17
CA ALA A 60 11.03 3.96 10.02
C ALA A 60 11.65 3.87 11.43
N GLN A 61 12.98 3.79 11.51
CA GLN A 61 13.71 3.81 12.78
C GLN A 61 13.52 5.13 13.53
N TYR A 62 13.49 6.27 12.82
CA TYR A 62 13.22 7.58 13.40
C TYR A 62 11.84 7.62 14.04
N CYS A 63 10.78 7.26 13.30
CA CYS A 63 9.42 7.20 13.85
C CYS A 63 9.33 6.25 15.04
N GLU A 64 10.00 5.09 14.94
CA GLU A 64 10.01 4.11 16.03
C GLU A 64 10.68 4.65 17.29
N LEU A 65 11.74 5.44 17.13
CA LEU A 65 12.53 5.97 18.22
C LEU A 65 11.93 7.23 18.83
N PHE A 66 11.53 8.21 18.03
CA PHE A 66 11.16 9.55 18.51
C PHE A 66 9.66 9.81 18.56
N ASP A 67 8.86 9.14 17.71
CA ASP A 67 7.44 9.47 17.54
C ASP A 67 6.48 8.45 18.17
N ARG A 68 6.94 7.24 18.50
CA ARG A 68 6.08 6.19 19.10
C ARG A 68 5.79 6.41 20.57
N GLY A 69 6.75 6.92 21.33
CA GLY A 69 6.67 7.04 22.79
C GLY A 69 7.13 8.41 23.28
N ARG A 70 6.75 8.74 24.50
CA ARG A 70 7.07 10.02 25.14
C ARG A 70 8.49 10.07 25.68
N ALA A 71 9.03 8.93 26.10
CA ALA A 71 10.31 8.84 26.80
C ALA A 71 11.50 9.38 25.97
N THR A 72 11.45 9.22 24.66
CA THR A 72 12.51 9.68 23.73
C THR A 72 12.09 10.85 22.86
N SER A 73 10.86 11.35 23.01
CA SER A 73 10.32 12.49 22.25
C SER A 73 11.30 13.67 22.20
N LEU A 74 11.41 14.30 21.02
CA LEU A 74 12.25 15.48 20.82
C LEU A 74 11.56 16.79 21.24
N LEU A 75 10.38 16.72 21.86
CA LEU A 75 9.67 17.87 22.41
C LEU A 75 10.18 18.18 23.82
N LEU A 76 10.88 19.31 23.98
CA LEU A 76 11.55 19.65 25.24
C LEU A 76 10.59 19.72 26.43
N PHE A 77 9.41 20.33 26.27
CA PHE A 77 8.49 20.54 27.38
C PHE A 77 7.72 19.29 27.77
N GLU A 78 7.71 18.25 26.94
CA GLU A 78 7.12 16.97 27.31
C GLU A 78 7.84 16.33 28.51
N HIS A 79 9.17 16.48 28.57
CA HIS A 79 9.99 15.94 29.66
C HIS A 79 9.90 16.73 30.97
N VAL A 80 9.42 17.97 30.92
CA VAL A 80 9.34 18.88 32.07
C VAL A 80 7.91 18.98 32.61
N HIS A 81 6.95 19.16 31.70
CA HIS A 81 5.57 19.51 32.02
C HIS A 81 4.57 18.41 31.66
N GLY A 82 4.94 17.42 30.84
CA GLY A 82 4.03 16.38 30.35
C GLY A 82 2.79 16.97 29.68
N GLU A 83 1.60 16.58 30.16
CA GLU A 83 0.30 17.08 29.67
C GLU A 83 -0.29 18.21 30.55
N SER A 84 0.51 18.78 31.45
CA SER A 84 0.04 19.85 32.32
C SER A 84 -0.28 21.14 31.53
N ARG A 85 -1.17 21.96 32.10
CA ARG A 85 -1.51 23.29 31.56
C ARG A 85 -0.29 24.21 31.45
N ASP A 86 0.73 24.00 32.30
CA ASP A 86 1.95 24.80 32.33
C ASP A 86 2.76 24.68 31.03
N ARG A 87 2.62 23.55 30.30
CA ARG A 87 3.23 23.36 28.98
C ARG A 87 2.78 24.42 27.98
N GLY A 88 1.49 24.78 27.99
CA GLY A 88 0.94 25.77 27.07
C GLY A 88 1.53 27.16 27.28
N GLN A 89 1.73 27.57 28.55
CA GLN A 89 2.36 28.85 28.85
C GLN A 89 3.84 28.85 28.44
N ALA A 90 4.57 27.78 28.73
CA ALA A 90 5.97 27.64 28.32
C ALA A 90 6.15 27.75 26.79
N MET A 91 5.22 27.19 26.00
CA MET A 91 5.20 27.35 24.55
C MET A 91 5.02 28.80 24.10
N VAL A 92 4.09 29.53 24.73
CA VAL A 92 3.86 30.95 24.42
C VAL A 92 5.10 31.78 24.74
N ASP A 93 5.75 31.51 25.87
CA ASP A 93 6.95 32.23 26.30
C ASP A 93 8.12 31.97 25.36
N LEU A 94 8.29 30.73 24.88
CA LEU A 94 9.31 30.36 23.90
C LEU A 94 9.06 31.00 22.53
N MET A 95 7.80 31.03 22.07
CA MET A 95 7.43 31.75 20.85
C MET A 95 7.73 33.25 20.95
N ALA A 96 7.49 33.85 22.11
CA ALA A 96 7.83 35.25 22.34
C ALA A 96 9.34 35.51 22.22
N GLN A 97 10.18 34.57 22.67
CA GLN A 97 11.64 34.65 22.51
C GLN A 97 12.06 34.58 21.04
N TYR A 98 11.47 33.68 20.24
CA TYR A 98 11.75 33.59 18.80
C TYR A 98 11.34 34.88 18.07
N ASN A 99 10.16 35.41 18.35
CA ASN A 99 9.68 36.66 17.77
C ASN A 99 10.58 37.85 18.15
N ALA A 100 11.02 37.94 19.41
CA ALA A 100 11.95 38.97 19.87
C ALA A 100 13.33 38.86 19.18
N ALA A 101 13.70 37.65 18.76
CA ALA A 101 14.88 37.35 17.98
C ALA A 101 14.74 37.63 16.46
N GLY A 102 13.56 38.08 16.02
CA GLY A 102 13.23 38.36 14.61
C GLY A 102 12.96 37.12 13.78
N LEU A 103 12.62 36.00 14.42
CA LEU A 103 12.32 34.73 13.76
C LEU A 103 10.82 34.45 13.80
N GLU A 104 10.28 34.04 12.67
CA GLU A 104 8.91 33.53 12.55
C GLU A 104 8.96 32.03 12.28
N ILE A 105 8.14 31.25 12.99
CA ILE A 105 8.05 29.81 12.79
C ILE A 105 7.19 29.55 11.55
N ASP A 106 7.81 29.19 10.43
CA ASP A 106 7.11 28.77 9.21
C ASP A 106 6.75 27.26 9.24
N SER A 107 7.40 26.49 10.11
CA SER A 107 7.15 25.04 10.23
C SER A 107 5.83 24.73 10.92
N ARG A 108 5.22 23.61 10.55
CA ARG A 108 4.06 23.03 11.27
C ARG A 108 4.45 22.33 12.59
N GLU A 109 5.70 22.45 12.99
CA GLU A 109 6.22 21.88 14.23
C GLU A 109 5.94 22.78 15.44
N LEU A 110 5.96 22.16 16.62
CA LEU A 110 5.81 22.87 17.88
C LEU A 110 7.08 23.67 18.22
N PRO A 111 6.97 24.82 18.93
CA PRO A 111 8.11 25.68 19.21
C PRO A 111 9.19 25.01 20.08
N ASP A 112 8.82 23.99 20.86
CA ASP A 112 9.68 23.23 21.76
C ASP A 112 10.33 22.00 21.11
N PHE A 113 10.17 21.83 19.79
CA PHE A 113 10.87 20.79 19.04
C PHE A 113 12.37 21.04 19.05
N LEU A 114 13.16 20.08 19.57
CA LEU A 114 14.58 20.25 19.81
C LEU A 114 15.37 20.71 18.57
N PRO A 115 15.20 20.12 17.36
CA PRO A 115 15.86 20.62 16.15
C PRO A 115 15.61 22.11 15.90
N MET A 116 14.36 22.56 16.04
CA MET A 116 14.00 23.98 15.87
C MET A 116 14.69 24.86 16.93
N TYR A 117 14.67 24.44 18.19
CA TYR A 117 15.33 25.17 19.26
C TYR A 117 16.86 25.26 19.03
N LEU A 118 17.49 24.19 18.52
CA LEU A 118 18.91 24.20 18.17
C LEU A 118 19.21 25.14 16.99
N GLU A 119 18.35 25.23 15.97
CA GLU A 119 18.48 26.22 14.89
C GLU A 119 18.35 27.66 15.42
N PHE A 120 17.39 27.90 16.32
CA PHE A 120 17.26 29.17 17.01
C PHE A 120 18.56 29.54 17.72
N LEU A 121 19.10 28.66 18.57
CA LEU A 121 20.37 28.90 19.27
C LEU A 121 21.53 29.09 18.28
N ALA A 122 21.56 28.34 17.18
CA ALA A 122 22.60 28.47 16.18
C ALA A 122 22.63 29.84 15.49
N SER A 123 21.49 30.55 15.47
CA SER A 123 21.34 31.91 14.93
C SER A 123 21.76 33.02 15.91
N ARG A 124 21.97 32.69 17.19
CA ARG A 124 22.40 33.64 18.22
C ARG A 124 23.93 33.72 18.30
N ASP A 125 24.43 34.67 19.09
CA ASP A 125 25.83 34.73 19.46
C ASP A 125 26.24 33.50 20.30
N ARG A 126 27.55 33.24 20.37
CA ARG A 126 28.09 32.03 21.00
C ARG A 126 27.78 31.93 22.49
N GLU A 127 27.68 33.05 23.20
CA GLU A 127 27.42 33.08 24.63
C GLU A 127 25.95 32.75 24.91
N THR A 128 25.03 33.42 24.23
CA THR A 128 23.59 33.15 24.29
C THR A 128 23.27 31.71 23.89
N ALA A 129 23.88 31.21 22.81
CA ALA A 129 23.68 29.84 22.36
C ALA A 129 24.14 28.81 23.40
N ARG A 130 25.30 29.05 24.04
CA ARG A 130 25.80 28.17 25.11
C ARG A 130 24.91 28.23 26.35
N GLN A 131 24.43 29.41 26.74
CA GLN A 131 23.50 29.55 27.86
C GLN A 131 22.18 28.81 27.60
N GLY A 132 21.60 28.97 26.40
CA GLY A 132 20.37 28.26 26.03
C GLY A 132 20.52 26.73 26.00
N LEU A 133 21.72 26.21 25.70
CA LEU A 133 22.01 24.77 25.87
C LEU A 133 22.11 24.37 27.33
N LEU A 134 22.75 25.19 28.18
CA LEU A 134 22.87 24.94 29.62
C LEU A 134 21.50 24.80 30.28
N ASP A 135 20.53 25.63 29.88
CA ASP A 135 19.16 25.62 30.41
C ASP A 135 18.44 24.29 30.15
N ILE A 136 18.81 23.56 29.08
CA ILE A 136 18.20 22.27 28.70
C ILE A 136 19.09 21.05 28.97
N VAL A 137 20.28 21.23 29.60
CA VAL A 137 21.19 20.12 29.93
C VAL A 137 20.52 18.94 30.65
N PRO A 138 19.62 19.14 31.64
CA PRO A 138 18.95 18.03 32.30
C PRO A 138 18.13 17.15 31.32
N ILE A 139 17.48 17.78 30.34
CA ILE A 139 16.68 17.10 29.31
C ILE A 139 17.61 16.35 28.35
N LEU A 140 18.66 17.02 27.87
CA LEU A 140 19.65 16.42 26.96
C LEU A 140 20.35 15.21 27.59
N ALA A 141 20.72 15.30 28.86
CA ALA A 141 21.36 14.20 29.58
C ALA A 141 20.42 13.00 29.78
N LEU A 142 19.14 13.26 30.09
CA LEU A 142 18.13 12.22 30.23
C LEU A 142 17.84 11.52 28.89
N LEU A 143 17.65 12.29 27.82
CA LEU A 143 17.47 11.75 26.46
C LEU A 143 18.70 10.95 26.01
N GLY A 144 19.90 11.48 26.22
CA GLY A 144 21.15 10.78 25.91
C GLY A 144 21.26 9.44 26.65
N ALA A 145 20.89 9.38 27.93
CA ALA A 145 20.88 8.14 28.70
C ALA A 145 19.86 7.12 28.16
N ARG A 146 18.63 7.56 27.85
CA ARG A 146 17.59 6.71 27.23
C ARG A 146 18.00 6.18 25.86
N LEU A 147 18.66 7.00 25.05
CA LEU A 147 19.15 6.59 23.74
C LEU A 147 20.28 5.55 23.85
N LYS A 148 21.17 5.67 24.84
CA LYS A 148 22.22 4.68 25.12
C LYS A 148 21.63 3.34 25.57
N ASP A 149 20.65 3.38 26.46
CA ASP A 149 19.92 2.18 26.90
C ASP A 149 19.25 1.45 25.71
N ARG A 150 18.66 2.23 24.78
CA ARG A 150 18.10 1.72 23.52
C ARG A 150 19.14 1.38 22.44
N GLN A 151 20.43 1.50 22.74
CA GLN A 151 21.55 1.27 21.80
C GLN A 151 21.44 2.09 20.50
N SER A 152 20.84 3.27 20.58
CA SER A 152 20.62 4.15 19.42
C SER A 152 21.87 4.96 19.09
N HIS A 153 22.23 5.01 17.81
CA HIS A 153 23.34 5.82 17.33
C HIS A 153 23.13 7.33 17.58
N TYR A 154 21.88 7.77 17.70
CA TYR A 154 21.54 9.16 18.01
C TYR A 154 22.10 9.65 19.34
N ALA A 155 22.45 8.75 20.27
CA ALA A 155 23.08 9.11 21.54
C ALA A 155 24.35 9.96 21.37
N VAL A 156 25.10 9.75 20.28
CA VAL A 156 26.32 10.53 19.95
C VAL A 156 26.00 12.02 19.81
N LEU A 157 24.86 12.38 19.22
CA LEU A 157 24.46 13.77 19.04
C LEU A 157 24.18 14.47 20.38
N PHE A 158 23.60 13.76 21.34
CA PHE A 158 23.32 14.29 22.67
C PHE A 158 24.61 14.45 23.49
N ASP A 159 25.55 13.51 23.40
CA ASP A 159 26.88 13.65 24.01
C ASP A 159 27.64 14.87 23.44
N LEU A 160 27.52 15.13 22.14
CA LEU A 160 28.08 16.32 21.50
C LEU A 160 27.43 17.61 22.01
N LEU A 161 26.10 17.67 22.13
CA LEU A 161 25.40 18.85 22.65
C LEU A 161 25.80 19.16 24.10
N LEU A 162 25.95 18.13 24.96
CA LEU A 162 26.44 18.29 26.33
C LEU A 162 27.89 18.81 26.37
N ALA A 163 28.75 18.29 25.50
CA ALA A 163 30.13 18.76 25.44
C ALA A 163 30.22 20.22 24.95
N VAL A 164 29.37 20.63 23.99
CA VAL A 164 29.30 22.00 23.47
C VAL A 164 28.74 22.98 24.52
N SER A 165 27.82 22.55 25.38
CA SER A 165 27.36 23.36 26.53
C SER A 165 28.47 23.60 27.57
N GLY A 166 29.54 22.79 27.52
CA GLY A 166 30.65 22.82 28.46
C GLY A 166 30.35 22.11 29.78
N THR A 167 29.39 21.20 29.78
CA THR A 167 29.02 20.41 30.96
C THR A 167 29.34 18.95 30.72
N HIS A 168 30.05 18.32 31.66
CA HIS A 168 30.18 16.87 31.72
C HIS A 168 29.24 16.35 32.81
N VAL A 169 28.00 16.01 32.43
CA VAL A 169 27.08 15.37 33.37
C VAL A 169 27.52 13.93 33.60
N ALA A 170 27.59 13.48 34.85
CA ALA A 170 27.93 12.10 35.19
C ALA A 170 26.81 11.15 34.71
N SER A 171 27.01 10.54 33.54
CA SER A 171 26.06 9.63 32.88
C SER A 171 25.63 8.46 33.78
N GLU A 172 26.46 8.04 34.74
CA GLU A 172 26.22 6.85 35.56
C GLU A 172 24.97 6.95 36.44
N GLN A 173 24.70 8.10 37.06
CA GLN A 173 23.53 8.27 37.95
C GLN A 173 22.19 8.29 37.20
N LEU A 174 22.21 8.73 35.93
CA LEU A 174 21.03 8.75 35.07
C LEU A 174 20.76 7.36 34.47
N SER A 175 21.80 6.59 34.17
CA SER A 175 21.68 5.23 33.64
C SER A 175 20.90 4.30 34.57
N ASP A 176 21.16 4.34 35.89
CA ASP A 176 20.45 3.50 36.86
C ASP A 176 18.96 3.84 36.95
N LYS A 177 18.62 5.13 36.82
CA LYS A 177 17.23 5.60 36.82
C LYS A 177 16.50 5.16 35.55
N VAL A 178 17.15 5.31 34.39
CA VAL A 178 16.58 4.94 33.09
C VAL A 178 16.38 3.43 32.97
N ALA A 179 17.31 2.62 33.49
CA ALA A 179 17.18 1.16 33.49
C ALA A 179 15.97 0.63 34.28
N GLN A 180 15.42 1.45 35.18
CA GLN A 180 14.20 1.14 35.94
C GLN A 180 12.91 1.64 35.27
N GLU A 181 13.00 2.44 34.21
CA GLU A 181 11.83 2.95 33.48
C GLU A 181 11.22 1.86 32.59
N THR A 182 9.89 1.76 32.60
CA THR A 182 9.17 0.88 31.68
C THR A 182 9.11 1.49 30.28
N ARG A 183 9.36 0.67 29.25
CA ARG A 183 9.27 1.10 27.85
C ARG A 183 7.85 1.45 27.45
N ASP A 184 7.68 2.63 26.89
CA ASP A 184 6.41 3.23 26.47
C ASP A 184 6.13 3.12 24.96
N ASP A 185 7.12 2.67 24.18
CA ASP A 185 7.07 2.54 22.73
C ASP A 185 6.63 1.15 22.24
N THR A 186 6.42 0.20 23.18
CA THR A 186 5.98 -1.15 22.84
C THR A 186 4.52 -1.18 22.38
N PRO A 187 4.13 -2.08 21.46
CA PRO A 187 2.73 -2.23 21.06
C PRO A 187 1.78 -2.40 22.25
N ALA A 188 2.18 -3.18 23.26
CA ALA A 188 1.36 -3.38 24.47
C ALA A 188 1.20 -2.11 25.31
N ALA A 189 2.25 -1.30 25.42
CA ALA A 189 2.17 -0.01 26.13
C ALA A 189 1.28 0.98 25.38
N LEU A 190 1.38 1.00 24.04
CA LEU A 190 0.51 1.83 23.20
C LEU A 190 -0.93 1.35 23.31
N ASP A 191 -1.20 0.07 23.11
CA ASP A 191 -2.54 -0.51 23.23
C ASP A 191 -3.16 -0.19 24.59
N ALA A 192 -2.38 -0.25 25.68
CA ALA A 192 -2.85 0.12 27.03
C ALA A 192 -3.18 1.61 27.18
N VAL A 193 -2.50 2.52 26.46
CA VAL A 193 -2.82 3.96 26.44
C VAL A 193 -4.08 4.24 25.59
N TRP A 194 -4.30 3.45 24.54
CA TRP A 194 -5.46 3.55 23.64
C TRP A 194 -6.68 2.75 24.13
N GLU A 195 -6.50 1.86 25.11
CA GLU A 195 -7.58 1.17 25.80
C GLU A 195 -8.35 2.23 26.60
N GLU A 196 -9.39 2.81 26.00
CA GLU A 196 -10.28 3.74 26.70
C GLU A 196 -10.72 3.09 28.02
N GLU A 197 -10.63 3.85 29.12
CA GLU A 197 -11.19 3.47 30.41
C GLU A 197 -12.66 3.10 30.16
N GLN A 198 -12.98 1.81 30.18
CA GLN A 198 -14.30 1.32 29.76
C GLN A 198 -15.38 2.17 30.40
N VAL A 199 -16.15 2.89 29.59
CA VAL A 199 -17.32 3.60 30.10
C VAL A 199 -18.28 2.53 30.59
N LYS A 200 -18.33 2.35 31.91
CA LYS A 200 -19.25 1.42 32.58
C LYS A 200 -20.68 1.94 32.42
N PHE A 201 -21.29 1.65 31.29
CA PHE A 201 -22.73 1.79 31.11
C PHE A 201 -23.40 0.60 31.79
N LEU A 202 -23.98 0.88 32.96
CA LEU A 202 -24.83 0.00 33.78
C LEU A 202 -24.08 -1.13 34.50
N GLY A 203 -24.45 -1.31 35.77
CA GLY A 203 -23.86 -2.29 36.67
C GLY A 203 -24.00 -3.72 36.16
N GLU A 204 -22.97 -4.51 36.46
CA GLU A 204 -22.91 -5.94 36.21
C GLU A 204 -24.04 -6.67 36.94
N GLU A 205 -25.16 -6.88 36.28
CA GLU A 205 -26.05 -8.02 36.55
C GLU A 205 -26.08 -8.90 35.30
N GLY A 206 -25.44 -10.06 35.45
CA GLY A 206 -25.13 -10.98 34.38
C GLY A 206 -26.35 -11.64 33.75
N CYS A 207 -26.26 -11.86 32.44
CA CYS A 207 -27.12 -12.81 31.76
C CYS A 207 -26.47 -14.19 31.83
N ALA A 208 -26.97 -15.01 32.76
CA ALA A 208 -26.54 -16.38 32.97
C ALA A 208 -26.72 -17.22 31.68
N SER A 209 -25.71 -18.03 31.41
CA SER A 209 -25.66 -19.03 30.36
C SER A 209 -26.70 -20.13 30.58
N ALA A 210 -27.44 -20.48 29.52
CA ALA A 210 -28.23 -21.71 29.44
C ALA A 210 -27.58 -22.65 28.41
N PRO A 211 -27.41 -23.95 28.72
CA PRO A 211 -26.83 -24.92 27.80
C PRO A 211 -27.91 -25.46 26.85
N ALA A 212 -27.64 -25.44 25.54
CA ALA A 212 -28.46 -26.13 24.55
C ALA A 212 -27.71 -27.37 24.06
N GLU A 213 -28.19 -28.53 24.50
CA GLU A 213 -27.80 -29.85 24.00
C GLU A 213 -28.24 -30.02 22.52
N CYS A 214 -27.31 -30.43 21.65
CA CYS A 214 -27.61 -30.86 20.28
C CYS A 214 -27.72 -32.39 20.22
N PRO A 215 -28.84 -32.97 19.74
CA PRO A 215 -28.90 -34.40 19.43
C PRO A 215 -28.32 -34.68 18.03
N SER A 216 -27.49 -35.72 17.95
CA SER A 216 -26.95 -36.27 16.70
C SER A 216 -27.96 -37.20 16.01
N PRO A 217 -28.15 -37.16 14.67
CA PRO A 217 -28.94 -38.15 13.98
C PRO A 217 -28.11 -39.37 13.57
N SER A 218 -28.56 -40.53 14.01
CA SER A 218 -28.13 -41.86 13.59
C SER A 218 -28.50 -42.14 12.13
N PHE A 219 -27.52 -42.36 11.24
CA PHE A 219 -27.76 -42.88 9.90
C PHE A 219 -27.82 -44.42 9.92
N ARG A 220 -29.01 -44.96 9.65
CA ARG A 220 -29.22 -46.39 9.37
C ARG A 220 -28.66 -46.75 7.99
N ARG A 221 -27.79 -47.76 7.95
CA ARG A 221 -27.43 -48.49 6.72
C ARG A 221 -28.66 -49.26 6.21
N CYS A 222 -29.02 -49.05 4.96
CA CYS A 222 -29.85 -49.97 4.18
C CYS A 222 -29.04 -50.41 2.96
N GLY A 223 -28.85 -51.72 2.81
CA GLY A 223 -28.01 -52.33 1.80
C GLY A 223 -28.74 -52.67 0.49
N CYS A 224 -27.89 -52.86 -0.53
CA CYS A 224 -28.06 -53.65 -1.76
C CYS A 224 -29.19 -53.33 -2.74
N ALA A 225 -28.82 -52.95 -3.96
CA ALA A 225 -29.00 -53.83 -5.12
C ALA A 225 -28.11 -53.42 -6.30
N ALA A 226 -27.72 -54.42 -7.08
CA ALA A 226 -26.81 -54.42 -8.20
C ALA A 226 -27.18 -53.48 -9.36
N VAL A 227 -26.16 -52.92 -10.03
CA VAL A 227 -26.14 -52.83 -11.50
C VAL A 227 -24.71 -53.13 -11.97
N SER A 228 -24.52 -54.36 -12.44
CA SER A 228 -23.44 -54.70 -13.35
C SER A 228 -23.88 -54.34 -14.77
N GLN A 229 -23.06 -53.54 -15.45
CA GLN A 229 -22.86 -53.43 -16.91
C GLN A 229 -22.47 -52.00 -17.25
N PHE A 230 -21.17 -51.75 -17.37
CA PHE A 230 -20.70 -50.69 -18.26
C PHE A 230 -19.65 -51.28 -19.19
N GLY A 231 -20.15 -51.68 -20.36
CA GLY A 231 -19.33 -52.02 -21.51
C GLY A 231 -18.49 -50.81 -21.93
N ARG A 232 -17.24 -51.08 -22.31
CA ARG A 232 -16.33 -50.10 -22.91
C ARG A 232 -16.91 -49.67 -24.26
N HIS A 233 -17.56 -48.51 -24.31
CA HIS A 233 -17.89 -47.84 -25.57
C HIS A 233 -17.00 -46.62 -25.79
N ALA A 234 -16.34 -46.59 -26.94
CA ALA A 234 -15.61 -45.44 -27.49
C ALA A 234 -16.50 -44.18 -27.71
N GLY A 235 -17.78 -44.20 -27.31
CA GLY A 235 -18.71 -43.07 -27.31
C GLY A 235 -18.61 -42.15 -26.07
N GLY A 236 -18.04 -42.61 -24.95
CA GLY A 236 -18.01 -41.82 -23.70
C GLY A 236 -17.18 -40.53 -23.79
N ARG A 237 -16.13 -40.51 -24.63
CA ARG A 237 -15.25 -39.34 -24.80
C ARG A 237 -15.93 -38.20 -25.59
N ARG A 238 -16.83 -38.51 -26.54
CA ARG A 238 -17.65 -37.51 -27.25
C ARG A 238 -18.73 -36.92 -26.34
N THR A 239 -19.40 -37.76 -25.55
CA THR A 239 -20.43 -37.30 -24.60
C THR A 239 -19.84 -36.38 -23.52
N LEU A 240 -18.67 -36.72 -22.96
CA LEU A 240 -17.99 -35.88 -21.98
C LEU A 240 -17.55 -34.53 -22.57
N MET A 241 -16.99 -34.52 -23.78
CA MET A 241 -16.56 -33.28 -24.43
C MET A 241 -17.74 -32.34 -24.71
N ASN A 242 -18.88 -32.90 -25.13
CA ASN A 242 -20.11 -32.14 -25.35
C ASN A 242 -20.66 -31.56 -24.04
N TYR A 243 -20.63 -32.34 -22.95
CA TYR A 243 -21.02 -31.88 -21.63
C TYR A 243 -20.13 -30.74 -21.13
N LEU A 244 -18.80 -30.88 -21.24
CA LEU A 244 -17.87 -29.82 -20.85
C LEU A 244 -18.06 -28.55 -21.68
N ASN A 245 -18.37 -28.68 -22.98
CA ASN A 245 -18.66 -27.52 -23.83
C ASN A 245 -19.92 -26.79 -23.37
N GLN A 246 -21.02 -27.51 -23.11
CA GLN A 246 -22.24 -26.91 -22.55
C GLN A 246 -21.98 -26.29 -21.17
N PHE A 247 -21.26 -26.98 -20.29
CA PHE A 247 -20.94 -26.45 -18.98
C PHE A 247 -20.18 -25.13 -19.06
N PHE A 248 -19.06 -25.07 -19.81
CA PHE A 248 -18.21 -23.88 -19.84
C PHE A 248 -18.78 -22.73 -20.67
N PHE A 249 -19.60 -23.01 -21.70
CA PHE A 249 -20.04 -21.99 -22.66
C PHE A 249 -21.54 -21.69 -22.63
N ASP A 250 -22.37 -22.48 -21.94
CA ASP A 250 -23.77 -22.15 -21.65
C ASP A 250 -24.00 -21.85 -20.16
N ILE A 251 -23.47 -22.67 -19.23
CA ILE A 251 -23.83 -22.58 -17.79
C ILE A 251 -22.87 -21.65 -17.02
N TYR A 252 -21.57 -21.90 -17.13
CA TYR A 252 -20.52 -21.20 -16.39
C TYR A 252 -20.54 -19.68 -16.56
N PRO A 253 -20.86 -19.10 -17.74
CA PRO A 253 -20.94 -17.65 -17.90
C PRO A 253 -21.98 -17.01 -16.97
N TYR A 254 -23.13 -17.65 -16.77
CA TYR A 254 -24.17 -17.15 -15.86
C TYR A 254 -23.77 -17.31 -14.39
N LEU A 255 -23.11 -18.40 -14.02
CA LEU A 255 -22.56 -18.57 -12.68
C LEU A 255 -21.51 -17.49 -12.37
N ALA A 256 -20.61 -17.23 -13.32
CA ALA A 256 -19.60 -16.19 -13.22
C ALA A 256 -20.22 -14.79 -13.11
N GLY A 257 -21.22 -14.49 -13.94
CA GLY A 257 -21.97 -13.22 -13.88
C GLY A 257 -22.71 -13.03 -12.54
N ALA A 258 -23.37 -14.07 -12.03
CA ALA A 258 -24.07 -14.02 -10.75
C ALA A 258 -23.10 -13.77 -9.58
N ILE A 259 -21.98 -14.49 -9.52
CA ILE A 259 -20.94 -14.29 -8.50
C ILE A 259 -20.34 -12.89 -8.61
N PHE A 260 -20.04 -12.44 -9.84
CA PHE A 260 -19.49 -11.11 -10.10
C PHE A 260 -20.41 -10.00 -9.56
N LEU A 261 -21.70 -10.03 -9.91
CA LEU A 261 -22.64 -8.99 -9.52
C LEU A 261 -22.98 -9.04 -8.03
N ILE A 262 -23.42 -10.19 -7.53
CA ILE A 262 -23.85 -10.35 -6.13
C ILE A 262 -22.66 -10.21 -5.18
N GLY A 263 -21.51 -10.81 -5.53
CA GLY A 263 -20.30 -10.67 -4.72
C GLY A 263 -19.79 -9.24 -4.66
N SER A 264 -19.88 -8.48 -5.77
CA SER A 264 -19.50 -7.07 -5.78
C SER A 264 -20.44 -6.25 -4.89
N TRP A 265 -21.75 -6.50 -4.99
CA TRP A 265 -22.74 -5.82 -4.17
C TRP A 265 -22.55 -6.11 -2.67
N ILE A 266 -22.48 -7.38 -2.26
CA ILE A 266 -22.25 -7.76 -0.86
C ILE A 266 -20.97 -7.12 -0.32
N ARG A 267 -19.87 -7.13 -1.08
CA ARG A 267 -18.62 -6.52 -0.63
C ARG A 267 -18.70 -5.00 -0.55
N TYR A 268 -19.51 -4.37 -1.40
CA TYR A 268 -19.75 -2.94 -1.29
C TYR A 268 -20.49 -2.64 0.03
N ASP A 269 -21.61 -3.30 0.32
CA ASP A 269 -22.42 -2.97 1.49
C ASP A 269 -21.72 -3.35 2.83
N TYR A 270 -21.03 -4.49 2.87
CA TYR A 270 -20.45 -5.03 4.12
C TYR A 270 -18.92 -4.88 4.21
N GLY A 271 -18.25 -4.36 3.18
CA GLY A 271 -16.80 -4.44 3.05
C GLY A 271 -16.11 -3.15 2.59
N GLN A 272 -16.70 -1.98 2.86
CA GLN A 272 -16.20 -0.66 2.43
C GLN A 272 -14.71 -0.43 2.73
N TYR A 273 -14.22 -0.80 3.93
CA TYR A 273 -12.80 -0.64 4.27
C TYR A 273 -11.86 -1.48 3.37
N SER A 274 -12.33 -2.63 2.90
CA SER A 274 -11.61 -3.49 1.96
C SER A 274 -11.73 -3.02 0.50
N TRP A 275 -12.56 -2.02 0.22
CA TRP A 275 -12.82 -1.48 -1.12
C TRP A 275 -11.77 -0.44 -1.51
N ARG A 276 -10.57 -0.92 -1.83
CA ARG A 276 -9.42 -0.06 -2.14
C ARG A 276 -8.57 -0.61 -3.26
N ALA A 277 -7.91 0.28 -3.99
CA ALA A 277 -7.00 -0.10 -5.08
C ALA A 277 -5.76 -0.87 -4.58
N GLY A 278 -5.39 -0.75 -3.31
CA GLY A 278 -4.24 -1.45 -2.72
C GLY A 278 -2.91 -1.03 -3.34
N SER A 279 -2.62 0.28 -3.35
CA SER A 279 -1.38 0.84 -3.90
C SER A 279 -0.18 0.38 -3.07
N SER A 280 0.88 -0.06 -3.74
CA SER A 280 2.18 -0.35 -3.13
C SER A 280 3.28 0.60 -3.62
N GLN A 281 2.91 1.72 -4.26
CA GLN A 281 3.86 2.65 -4.84
C GLN A 281 4.70 3.38 -3.78
N MET A 282 4.13 3.63 -2.60
CA MET A 282 4.84 4.25 -1.47
C MET A 282 6.05 3.40 -1.03
N LEU A 283 5.86 2.07 -0.94
CA LEU A 283 6.90 1.13 -0.49
C LEU A 283 8.05 0.97 -1.48
N ASP A 284 7.82 1.24 -2.76
CA ASP A 284 8.85 1.24 -3.80
C ASP A 284 8.36 2.00 -5.04
N LYS A 285 8.89 3.20 -5.26
CA LYS A 285 8.53 4.03 -6.42
C LYS A 285 9.16 3.53 -7.73
N LYS A 286 10.22 2.69 -7.66
CA LYS A 286 11.10 2.35 -8.79
C LYS A 286 10.34 1.62 -9.90
N GLY A 287 10.33 2.20 -11.09
CA GLY A 287 9.68 1.62 -12.28
C GLY A 287 8.15 1.56 -12.23
N MET A 288 7.51 1.95 -11.11
CA MET A 288 6.06 1.82 -10.92
C MET A 288 5.26 2.67 -11.92
N ARG A 289 5.70 3.90 -12.21
CA ARG A 289 5.02 4.79 -13.18
C ARG A 289 4.94 4.17 -14.57
N LEU A 290 6.06 3.67 -15.09
CA LEU A 290 6.11 3.03 -16.41
C LEU A 290 5.30 1.73 -16.44
N ALA A 291 5.54 0.84 -15.47
CA ALA A 291 4.87 -0.47 -15.42
C ALA A 291 3.36 -0.33 -15.25
N SER A 292 2.90 0.54 -14.34
CA SER A 292 1.49 0.79 -14.10
C SER A 292 0.81 1.44 -15.31
N ASN A 293 1.44 2.43 -15.94
CA ASN A 293 0.85 3.10 -17.11
C ASN A 293 0.74 2.15 -18.31
N LEU A 294 1.79 1.39 -18.62
CA LEU A 294 1.75 0.38 -19.69
C LEU A 294 0.64 -0.64 -19.46
N PHE A 295 0.52 -1.13 -18.23
CA PHE A 295 -0.53 -2.08 -17.86
C PHE A 295 -1.93 -1.49 -18.00
N HIS A 296 -2.19 -0.32 -17.39
CA HIS A 296 -3.53 0.26 -17.34
C HIS A 296 -3.99 0.84 -18.69
N ILE A 297 -3.10 1.52 -19.43
CA ILE A 297 -3.44 2.00 -20.78
C ILE A 297 -3.73 0.81 -21.70
N GLY A 298 -2.90 -0.24 -21.62
CA GLY A 298 -3.10 -1.47 -22.39
C GLY A 298 -4.43 -2.16 -22.05
N ILE A 299 -4.71 -2.43 -20.77
CA ILE A 299 -5.93 -3.14 -20.35
C ILE A 299 -7.20 -2.33 -20.62
N LEU A 300 -7.17 -0.98 -20.49
CA LEU A 300 -8.30 -0.13 -20.82
C LEU A 300 -8.58 -0.14 -22.33
N GLY A 301 -7.54 -0.11 -23.16
CA GLY A 301 -7.67 -0.25 -24.62
C GLY A 301 -8.25 -1.61 -25.01
N ILE A 302 -7.78 -2.70 -24.39
CA ILE A 302 -8.31 -4.05 -24.58
C ILE A 302 -9.78 -4.12 -24.14
N PHE A 303 -10.11 -3.57 -22.97
CA PHE A 303 -11.48 -3.54 -22.46
C PHE A 303 -12.42 -2.81 -23.42
N ALA A 304 -12.05 -1.61 -23.87
CA ALA A 304 -12.83 -0.87 -24.86
C ALA A 304 -12.99 -1.65 -26.18
N GLY A 305 -11.92 -2.26 -26.67
CA GLY A 305 -11.96 -3.09 -27.88
C GLY A 305 -12.84 -4.33 -27.74
N HIS A 306 -12.79 -5.02 -26.59
CA HIS A 306 -13.65 -6.18 -26.29
C HIS A 306 -15.12 -5.78 -26.15
N PHE A 307 -15.38 -4.71 -25.39
CA PHE A 307 -16.73 -4.19 -25.15
C PHE A 307 -17.39 -3.77 -26.47
N LEU A 308 -16.74 -2.90 -27.24
CA LEU A 308 -17.26 -2.43 -28.53
C LEU A 308 -17.18 -3.50 -29.63
N GLY A 309 -16.27 -4.46 -29.53
CA GLY A 309 -16.11 -5.54 -30.48
C GLY A 309 -17.21 -6.60 -30.37
N MET A 310 -17.57 -7.00 -29.15
CA MET A 310 -18.49 -8.11 -28.90
C MET A 310 -19.93 -7.68 -28.61
N LEU A 311 -20.14 -6.57 -27.89
CA LEU A 311 -21.48 -6.19 -27.42
C LEU A 311 -22.23 -5.28 -28.38
N THR A 312 -21.52 -4.62 -29.30
CA THR A 312 -22.12 -3.80 -30.35
C THR A 312 -22.90 -4.70 -31.32
N PRO A 313 -24.22 -4.52 -31.51
CA PRO A 313 -25.01 -5.32 -32.44
C PRO A 313 -24.62 -5.09 -33.90
N HIS A 314 -24.67 -6.13 -34.73
CA HIS A 314 -24.21 -6.08 -36.13
C HIS A 314 -24.84 -4.95 -36.96
N TRP A 315 -26.16 -4.79 -36.84
CA TRP A 315 -26.93 -3.76 -37.55
C TRP A 315 -26.45 -2.32 -37.28
N MET A 316 -25.83 -2.04 -36.13
CA MET A 316 -25.43 -0.69 -35.74
C MET A 316 -24.19 -0.20 -36.49
N TYR A 317 -23.38 -1.11 -37.03
CA TYR A 317 -22.08 -0.76 -37.60
C TYR A 317 -21.80 -1.38 -38.96
N GLU A 318 -22.61 -2.32 -39.43
CA GLU A 318 -22.37 -3.07 -40.67
C GLU A 318 -22.08 -2.18 -41.88
N SER A 319 -22.76 -1.03 -41.98
CA SER A 319 -22.63 -0.10 -43.10
C SER A 319 -21.29 0.65 -43.17
N PHE A 320 -20.63 0.91 -42.03
CA PHE A 320 -19.39 1.69 -41.97
C PHE A 320 -18.20 0.93 -41.34
N LEU A 321 -18.45 -0.21 -40.70
CA LEU A 321 -17.43 -1.01 -40.03
C LEU A 321 -17.65 -2.52 -40.21
N PRO A 322 -17.57 -3.06 -41.44
CA PRO A 322 -17.67 -4.49 -41.71
C PRO A 322 -16.78 -5.37 -40.81
N VAL A 323 -17.22 -6.60 -40.56
CA VAL A 323 -16.55 -7.53 -39.65
C VAL A 323 -15.07 -7.77 -39.96
N PRO A 324 -14.63 -7.93 -41.24
CA PRO A 324 -13.20 -8.04 -41.56
C PRO A 324 -12.38 -6.81 -41.13
N ILE A 325 -12.98 -5.60 -41.19
CA ILE A 325 -12.33 -4.37 -40.75
C ILE A 325 -12.23 -4.35 -39.22
N LYS A 326 -13.31 -4.74 -38.52
CA LYS A 326 -13.29 -4.90 -37.06
C LYS A 326 -12.23 -5.88 -36.60
N GLN A 327 -12.11 -7.03 -37.28
CA GLN A 327 -11.09 -8.02 -36.94
C GLN A 327 -9.69 -7.45 -37.11
N LYS A 328 -9.41 -6.74 -38.22
CA LYS A 328 -8.12 -6.06 -38.42
C LYS A 328 -7.86 -5.05 -37.31
N MET A 329 -8.83 -4.22 -36.95
CA MET A 329 -8.69 -3.27 -35.83
C MET A 329 -8.39 -3.98 -34.51
N ALA A 330 -9.10 -5.07 -34.21
CA ALA A 330 -8.85 -5.88 -33.01
C ALA A 330 -7.43 -6.49 -33.02
N MET A 331 -6.96 -7.01 -34.16
CA MET A 331 -5.63 -7.60 -34.29
C MET A 331 -4.51 -6.55 -34.13
N PHE A 332 -4.62 -5.39 -34.77
CA PHE A 332 -3.58 -4.36 -34.73
C PHE A 332 -3.67 -3.49 -33.47
N ALA A 333 -4.80 -2.81 -33.25
CA ALA A 333 -4.96 -1.90 -32.11
C ALA A 333 -5.08 -2.69 -30.80
N GLY A 334 -5.88 -3.76 -30.79
CA GLY A 334 -5.98 -4.66 -29.64
C GLY A 334 -4.67 -5.41 -29.38
N GLY A 335 -3.95 -5.85 -30.42
CA GLY A 335 -2.62 -6.44 -30.30
C GLY A 335 -1.59 -5.48 -29.70
N ALA A 336 -1.55 -4.22 -30.16
CA ALA A 336 -0.68 -3.19 -29.58
C ALA A 336 -0.99 -2.93 -28.10
N CYS A 337 -2.27 -2.78 -27.75
CA CYS A 337 -2.70 -2.63 -26.36
C CYS A 337 -2.36 -3.88 -25.51
N GLY A 338 -2.48 -5.08 -26.11
CA GLY A 338 -2.10 -6.36 -25.49
C GLY A 338 -0.62 -6.44 -25.19
N VAL A 339 0.26 -6.00 -26.11
CA VAL A 339 1.71 -5.96 -25.88
C VAL A 339 2.06 -4.97 -24.77
N MET A 340 1.44 -3.78 -24.76
CA MET A 340 1.61 -2.81 -23.67
C MET A 340 1.19 -3.40 -22.32
N MET A 341 0.00 -4.02 -22.26
CA MET A 341 -0.51 -4.67 -21.06
C MET A 341 0.42 -5.80 -20.59
N LEU A 342 0.93 -6.63 -21.51
CA LEU A 342 1.82 -7.73 -21.18
C LEU A 342 3.14 -7.23 -20.59
N ILE A 343 3.79 -6.22 -21.21
CA ILE A 343 5.04 -5.65 -20.71
C ILE A 343 4.81 -5.04 -19.32
N GLY A 344 3.77 -4.20 -19.17
CA GLY A 344 3.42 -3.61 -17.87
C GLY A 344 3.10 -4.67 -16.81
N GLY A 345 2.33 -5.70 -17.18
CA GLY A 345 1.92 -6.80 -16.30
C GLY A 345 3.10 -7.65 -15.82
N VAL A 346 4.02 -8.00 -16.71
CA VAL A 346 5.25 -8.74 -16.37
C VAL A 346 6.16 -7.89 -15.47
N MET A 347 6.30 -6.59 -15.75
CA MET A 347 7.06 -5.68 -14.87
C MET A 347 6.45 -5.59 -13.47
N LEU A 348 5.12 -5.42 -13.38
CA LEU A 348 4.40 -5.39 -12.10
C LEU A 348 4.50 -6.73 -11.35
N LEU A 349 4.42 -7.86 -12.07
CA LEU A 349 4.50 -9.19 -11.48
C LEU A 349 5.93 -9.47 -10.98
N LYS A 350 6.95 -9.15 -11.78
CA LYS A 350 8.36 -9.22 -11.35
C LYS A 350 8.58 -8.39 -10.10
N ARG A 351 8.11 -7.14 -10.08
CA ARG A 351 8.19 -6.27 -8.90
C ARG A 351 7.51 -6.90 -7.69
N ARG A 352 6.28 -7.41 -7.84
CA ARG A 352 5.53 -8.01 -6.73
C ARG A 352 6.17 -9.28 -6.17
N LEU A 353 6.82 -10.07 -7.02
CA LEU A 353 7.45 -11.33 -6.61
C LEU A 353 8.86 -11.14 -6.05
N MET A 354 9.62 -10.18 -6.57
CA MET A 354 11.07 -10.05 -6.32
C MET A 354 11.45 -8.84 -5.46
N ASN A 355 10.62 -7.79 -5.35
CA ASN A 355 10.92 -6.67 -4.45
C ASN A 355 10.58 -7.10 -3.00
N PRO A 356 11.54 -7.10 -2.05
CA PRO A 356 11.33 -7.55 -0.69
C PRO A 356 10.16 -6.85 0.02
N ARG A 357 10.08 -5.51 -0.08
CA ARG A 357 9.08 -4.67 0.58
C ARG A 357 7.67 -4.95 0.03
N VAL A 358 7.55 -5.05 -1.29
CA VAL A 358 6.27 -5.32 -1.95
C VAL A 358 5.84 -6.76 -1.72
N ARG A 359 6.77 -7.71 -1.71
CA ARG A 359 6.47 -9.12 -1.51
C ARG A 359 5.99 -9.39 -0.08
N ALA A 360 6.63 -8.78 0.92
CA ALA A 360 6.28 -8.91 2.34
C ALA A 360 4.85 -8.42 2.65
N THR A 361 4.37 -7.42 1.91
CA THR A 361 3.04 -6.79 2.11
C THR A 361 1.99 -7.25 1.10
N SER A 362 2.31 -8.16 0.18
CA SER A 362 1.37 -8.64 -0.84
C SER A 362 0.53 -9.81 -0.35
N SER A 363 -0.77 -9.77 -0.63
CA SER A 363 -1.65 -10.91 -0.40
C SER A 363 -1.50 -11.99 -1.49
N VAL A 364 -1.92 -13.22 -1.19
CA VAL A 364 -2.02 -14.29 -2.20
C VAL A 364 -2.94 -13.88 -3.35
N GLY A 365 -4.04 -13.19 -3.05
CA GLY A 365 -4.99 -12.68 -4.05
C GLY A 365 -4.36 -11.68 -5.03
N ASP A 366 -3.46 -10.80 -4.56
CA ASP A 366 -2.76 -9.83 -5.41
C ASP A 366 -1.85 -10.52 -6.44
N ILE A 367 -1.14 -11.57 -6.01
CA ILE A 367 -0.23 -12.33 -6.86
C ILE A 367 -1.04 -13.19 -7.83
N LEU A 368 -2.07 -13.89 -7.35
CA LEU A 368 -2.92 -14.73 -8.17
C LEU A 368 -3.57 -13.92 -9.29
N ILE A 369 -4.24 -12.81 -8.97
CA ILE A 369 -5.01 -12.08 -9.99
C ILE A 369 -4.10 -11.44 -11.05
N LEU A 370 -2.94 -10.91 -10.64
CA LEU A 370 -1.98 -10.35 -11.58
C LEU A 370 -1.38 -11.44 -12.47
N THR A 371 -1.11 -12.62 -11.92
CA THR A 371 -0.63 -13.78 -12.70
C THR A 371 -1.67 -14.21 -13.72
N LEU A 372 -2.94 -14.35 -13.31
CA LEU A 372 -4.02 -14.74 -14.21
C LEU A 372 -4.26 -13.68 -15.31
N LEU A 373 -4.14 -12.39 -15.01
CA LEU A 373 -4.23 -11.33 -16.02
C LEU A 373 -3.07 -11.38 -17.03
N VAL A 374 -1.85 -11.67 -16.58
CA VAL A 374 -0.69 -11.87 -17.47
C VAL A 374 -0.91 -13.10 -18.36
N VAL A 375 -1.39 -14.21 -17.80
CA VAL A 375 -1.74 -15.40 -18.60
C VAL A 375 -2.86 -15.10 -19.59
N GLN A 376 -3.89 -14.37 -19.19
CA GLN A 376 -5.02 -13.99 -20.05
C GLN A 376 -4.59 -13.14 -21.25
N VAL A 377 -3.72 -12.15 -21.04
CA VAL A 377 -3.20 -11.33 -22.16
C VAL A 377 -2.26 -12.13 -23.05
N CYS A 378 -1.46 -13.06 -22.51
CA CYS A 378 -0.69 -14.01 -23.32
C CYS A 378 -1.61 -14.86 -24.21
N LEU A 379 -2.68 -15.44 -23.66
CA LEU A 379 -3.67 -16.18 -24.44
C LEU A 379 -4.32 -15.31 -25.50
N GLY A 380 -4.69 -14.06 -25.16
CA GLY A 380 -5.29 -13.11 -26.10
C GLY A 380 -4.36 -12.71 -27.25
N LEU A 381 -3.06 -12.53 -26.98
CA LEU A 381 -2.07 -12.28 -28.05
C LEU A 381 -1.85 -13.54 -28.91
N LEU A 382 -1.88 -14.72 -28.30
CA LEU A 382 -1.77 -16.00 -29.00
C LEU A 382 -2.96 -16.31 -29.92
N THR A 383 -4.12 -15.67 -29.74
CA THR A 383 -5.26 -15.84 -30.66
C THR A 383 -5.11 -15.07 -31.97
N ILE A 384 -4.23 -14.06 -32.02
CA ILE A 384 -3.97 -13.24 -33.23
C ILE A 384 -3.53 -14.10 -34.42
N PRO A 385 -2.53 -15.00 -34.33
CA PRO A 385 -2.13 -15.84 -35.45
C PRO A 385 -3.24 -16.80 -35.91
N PHE A 386 -4.13 -17.26 -35.02
CA PHE A 386 -5.28 -18.09 -35.41
C PHE A 386 -6.35 -17.27 -36.13
N SER A 387 -6.57 -16.03 -35.68
CA SER A 387 -7.48 -15.08 -36.36
C SER A 387 -6.93 -14.70 -37.73
N ALA A 388 -5.60 -14.61 -37.89
CA ALA A 388 -4.95 -14.33 -39.16
C ALA A 388 -5.17 -15.41 -40.23
N GLN A 389 -5.54 -16.64 -39.83
CA GLN A 389 -5.92 -17.70 -40.77
C GLN A 389 -7.31 -17.49 -41.38
N HIS A 390 -8.15 -16.64 -40.77
CA HIS A 390 -9.55 -16.40 -41.14
C HIS A 390 -9.82 -14.89 -41.22
N MET A 391 -9.16 -14.20 -42.16
CA MET A 391 -9.25 -12.74 -42.34
C MET A 391 -10.61 -12.23 -42.86
N ASP A 392 -11.50 -13.16 -43.21
CA ASP A 392 -12.89 -12.93 -43.59
C ASP A 392 -13.81 -12.63 -42.39
N GLY A 393 -13.31 -12.80 -41.15
CA GLY A 393 -14.08 -12.47 -39.95
C GLY A 393 -14.96 -13.61 -39.44
N SER A 394 -14.91 -14.80 -40.04
CA SER A 394 -15.77 -15.94 -39.70
C SER A 394 -15.59 -16.41 -38.26
N GLU A 395 -14.35 -16.52 -37.77
CA GLU A 395 -14.07 -16.85 -36.37
C GLU A 395 -14.54 -15.75 -35.42
N MET A 396 -14.37 -14.47 -35.78
CA MET A 396 -14.87 -13.35 -34.97
C MET A 396 -16.40 -13.38 -34.86
N MET A 397 -17.12 -13.69 -35.93
CA MET A 397 -18.59 -13.78 -35.89
C MET A 397 -19.09 -14.86 -34.93
N LYS A 398 -18.42 -16.01 -34.85
CA LYS A 398 -18.74 -17.08 -33.90
C LYS A 398 -18.60 -16.60 -32.45
N LEU A 399 -17.50 -15.91 -32.14
CA LEU A 399 -17.22 -15.38 -30.81
C LEU A 399 -18.21 -14.27 -30.40
N VAL A 400 -18.50 -13.36 -31.33
CA VAL A 400 -19.46 -12.25 -31.12
C VAL A 400 -20.86 -12.80 -30.92
N ALA A 401 -21.31 -13.76 -31.74
CA ALA A 401 -22.62 -14.38 -31.61
C ALA A 401 -22.78 -15.13 -30.27
N TRP A 402 -21.74 -15.84 -29.83
CA TRP A 402 -21.71 -16.46 -28.51
C TRP A 402 -21.85 -15.40 -27.40
N ALA A 403 -21.03 -14.35 -27.42
CA ALA A 403 -21.05 -13.31 -26.40
C ALA A 403 -22.41 -12.60 -26.33
N GLN A 404 -22.98 -12.23 -27.48
CA GLN A 404 -24.29 -11.60 -27.58
C GLN A 404 -25.40 -12.50 -27.06
N SER A 405 -25.36 -13.80 -27.38
CA SER A 405 -26.34 -14.78 -26.88
C SER A 405 -26.30 -14.88 -25.36
N ILE A 406 -25.11 -14.91 -24.75
CA ILE A 406 -24.96 -14.94 -23.29
C ILE A 406 -25.53 -13.68 -22.63
N VAL A 407 -25.18 -12.48 -23.09
CA VAL A 407 -25.64 -11.23 -22.44
C VAL A 407 -27.12 -10.94 -22.70
N THR A 408 -27.72 -11.53 -23.72
CA THR A 408 -29.16 -11.44 -24.01
C THR A 408 -29.95 -12.66 -23.53
N PHE A 409 -29.32 -13.56 -22.76
CA PHE A 409 -29.95 -14.73 -22.16
C PHE A 409 -30.58 -15.71 -23.16
N HIS A 410 -30.03 -15.80 -24.37
CA HIS A 410 -30.44 -16.82 -25.35
C HIS A 410 -29.81 -18.17 -25.02
N THR A 411 -30.61 -19.24 -25.14
CA THR A 411 -30.16 -20.62 -24.90
C THR A 411 -29.33 -21.16 -26.07
N GLY A 412 -28.42 -22.09 -25.79
CA GLY A 412 -27.61 -22.75 -26.82
C GLY A 412 -26.48 -21.87 -27.36
N ALA A 413 -25.99 -20.91 -26.58
CA ALA A 413 -24.88 -20.05 -26.98
C ALA A 413 -23.65 -20.87 -27.38
N ALA A 414 -23.38 -22.00 -26.72
CA ALA A 414 -22.24 -22.86 -26.97
C ALA A 414 -22.14 -23.37 -28.42
N THR A 415 -23.26 -23.50 -29.15
CA THR A 415 -23.25 -23.95 -30.55
C THR A 415 -22.61 -22.94 -31.49
N HIS A 416 -22.61 -21.65 -31.13
CA HIS A 416 -21.90 -20.63 -31.91
C HIS A 416 -20.38 -20.86 -31.92
N LEU A 417 -19.84 -21.57 -30.92
CA LEU A 417 -18.40 -21.86 -30.79
C LEU A 417 -17.99 -23.18 -31.46
N ASP A 418 -18.85 -23.77 -32.29
CA ASP A 418 -18.54 -24.99 -33.02
C ASP A 418 -17.44 -24.75 -34.06
N GLY A 419 -16.43 -25.61 -34.04
CA GLY A 419 -15.25 -25.53 -34.90
C GLY A 419 -14.26 -24.42 -34.56
N VAL A 420 -14.50 -23.61 -33.51
CA VAL A 420 -13.56 -22.57 -33.06
C VAL A 420 -12.30 -23.21 -32.45
N ALA A 421 -11.14 -22.61 -32.73
CA ALA A 421 -9.85 -23.09 -32.21
C ALA A 421 -9.82 -23.10 -30.67
N LEU A 422 -9.13 -24.10 -30.09
CA LEU A 422 -9.05 -24.31 -28.63
C LEU A 422 -8.52 -23.08 -27.87
N ILE A 423 -7.63 -22.29 -28.49
CA ILE A 423 -7.04 -21.10 -27.86
C ILE A 423 -8.11 -20.07 -27.46
N PHE A 424 -9.15 -19.87 -28.29
CA PHE A 424 -10.25 -18.96 -27.96
C PHE A 424 -11.10 -19.50 -26.81
N LYS A 425 -11.33 -20.83 -26.79
CA LYS A 425 -12.04 -21.49 -25.68
C LYS A 425 -11.32 -21.31 -24.35
N LEU A 426 -9.99 -21.47 -24.33
CA LEU A 426 -9.16 -21.21 -23.14
C LEU A 426 -9.22 -19.73 -22.72
N HIS A 427 -9.11 -18.81 -23.67
CA HIS A 427 -9.21 -17.37 -23.41
C HIS A 427 -10.58 -16.98 -22.82
N ILE A 428 -11.67 -17.54 -23.34
CA ILE A 428 -13.03 -17.30 -22.81
C ILE A 428 -13.16 -17.83 -21.39
N VAL A 429 -12.79 -19.09 -21.14
CA VAL A 429 -12.94 -19.70 -19.81
C VAL A 429 -12.12 -18.95 -18.77
N LEU A 430 -10.86 -18.61 -19.05
CA LEU A 430 -10.04 -17.83 -18.12
C LEU A 430 -10.57 -16.40 -17.96
N GLY A 431 -11.06 -15.78 -19.04
CA GLY A 431 -11.73 -14.48 -18.99
C GLY A 431 -12.93 -14.48 -18.05
N MET A 432 -13.84 -15.45 -18.19
CA MET A 432 -14.99 -15.62 -17.28
C MET A 432 -14.56 -15.95 -15.85
N THR A 433 -13.47 -16.70 -15.68
CA THR A 433 -12.88 -16.97 -14.35
C THR A 433 -12.42 -15.69 -13.66
N LEU A 434 -11.89 -14.70 -14.39
CA LEU A 434 -11.52 -13.41 -13.82
C LEU A 434 -12.75 -12.68 -13.24
N PHE A 435 -13.92 -12.79 -13.86
CA PHE A 435 -15.18 -12.25 -13.32
C PHE A 435 -15.62 -12.95 -12.03
N VAL A 436 -15.42 -14.27 -11.91
CA VAL A 436 -15.66 -15.02 -10.65
C VAL A 436 -14.77 -14.49 -9.52
N LEU A 437 -13.50 -14.24 -9.80
CA LEU A 437 -12.53 -13.79 -8.79
C LEU A 437 -12.62 -12.29 -8.48
N PHE A 438 -13.23 -11.51 -9.37
CA PHE A 438 -13.33 -10.06 -9.30
C PHE A 438 -13.78 -9.52 -7.93
N PRO A 439 -14.91 -9.97 -7.34
CA PRO A 439 -15.38 -9.42 -6.08
C PRO A 439 -14.52 -9.80 -4.87
N PHE A 440 -13.64 -10.79 -4.99
CA PHE A 440 -12.83 -11.31 -3.88
C PHE A 440 -11.39 -10.80 -3.89
N CYS A 441 -11.03 -9.93 -4.83
CA CYS A 441 -9.68 -9.42 -4.98
C CYS A 441 -9.66 -7.90 -5.18
N ARG A 442 -8.48 -7.35 -5.49
CA ARG A 442 -8.31 -5.91 -5.73
C ARG A 442 -9.08 -5.37 -6.93
N LEU A 443 -9.63 -6.20 -7.82
CA LEU A 443 -10.29 -5.75 -9.05
C LEU A 443 -11.53 -4.89 -8.81
N VAL A 444 -12.13 -4.94 -7.62
CA VAL A 444 -13.23 -4.04 -7.22
C VAL A 444 -12.93 -2.55 -7.42
N HIS A 445 -11.65 -2.15 -7.44
CA HIS A 445 -11.26 -0.77 -7.75
C HIS A 445 -11.74 -0.30 -9.13
N ILE A 446 -12.00 -1.22 -10.08
CA ILE A 446 -12.50 -0.91 -11.42
C ILE A 446 -13.92 -0.33 -11.36
N TRP A 447 -14.76 -0.73 -10.40
CA TRP A 447 -16.07 -0.11 -10.22
C TRP A 447 -15.98 1.38 -9.81
N SER A 448 -14.86 1.78 -9.21
CA SER A 448 -14.65 3.11 -8.65
C SER A 448 -13.79 4.01 -9.55
N VAL A 449 -13.84 3.82 -10.88
CA VAL A 449 -13.23 4.80 -11.80
C VAL A 449 -13.83 6.18 -11.49
N PRO A 450 -13.01 7.19 -11.13
CA PRO A 450 -13.49 8.45 -10.56
C PRO A 450 -13.98 9.42 -11.65
N VAL A 451 -14.96 9.01 -12.47
CA VAL A 451 -15.51 9.82 -13.58
C VAL A 451 -16.17 11.11 -13.05
N GLU A 452 -16.84 11.03 -11.90
CA GLU A 452 -17.48 12.19 -11.25
C GLU A 452 -16.48 13.32 -10.95
N TYR A 453 -15.21 12.99 -10.66
CA TYR A 453 -14.19 13.97 -10.31
C TYR A 453 -13.97 15.02 -11.39
N LEU A 454 -14.24 14.70 -12.67
CA LEU A 454 -14.11 15.64 -13.79
C LEU A 454 -15.04 16.86 -13.67
N THR A 455 -16.16 16.72 -12.96
CA THR A 455 -17.19 17.78 -12.83
C THR A 455 -17.47 18.17 -11.37
N ARG A 456 -16.91 17.43 -10.41
CA ARG A 456 -17.07 17.69 -8.99
C ARG A 456 -16.37 18.98 -8.58
N ARG A 457 -16.99 19.76 -7.69
CA ARG A 457 -16.36 20.91 -7.06
C ARG A 457 -15.17 20.46 -6.19
N TYR A 458 -14.16 21.33 -6.06
CA TYR A 458 -12.99 21.05 -5.23
C TYR A 458 -13.35 20.88 -3.75
N GLN A 459 -14.16 21.79 -3.21
CA GLN A 459 -14.57 21.76 -1.81
C GLN A 459 -15.79 20.87 -1.62
N LEU A 460 -15.68 19.94 -0.68
CA LEU A 460 -16.77 19.07 -0.24
C LEU A 460 -17.05 19.35 1.23
N VAL A 461 -18.23 19.90 1.52
CA VAL A 461 -18.71 20.11 2.88
C VAL A 461 -19.87 19.15 3.12
N ARG A 462 -19.75 18.29 4.13
CA ARG A 462 -20.84 17.41 4.58
C ARG A 462 -21.54 18.09 5.75
N ASN A 463 -22.87 18.13 5.70
CA ASN A 463 -23.67 18.63 6.81
C ASN A 463 -23.63 17.62 7.98
N ARG A 464 -24.07 18.05 9.17
CA ARG A 464 -24.29 17.13 10.29
C ARG A 464 -25.36 16.11 9.86
N HIS A 465 -25.02 14.82 9.95
CA HIS A 465 -25.84 13.69 9.55
C HIS A 465 -26.15 12.79 10.74
#